data_AF-A0A9E4KEL0-F1
#
_entry.id   AF-A0A9E4KEL0-F1
#
_cell.length_a   1.000
_cell.length_b   1.000
_cell.length_c   1.000
_cell.angle_alpha   90.00
_cell.angle_beta   90.00
_cell.angle_gamma   90.00
#
_symmetry.space_group_name_H-M   'P 1'
#
loop_
_entity.id
_entity.type
_entity.pdbx_description
1 polymer ?
#
loop_
_entity_poly.entity_id
_entity_poly.type
_entity_poly.pdbx_seq_one_letter_code
_entity_poly.pdbx_strand_id
1 'polypeptide(L)'
;MPDDAMQSSVIESPQGDVQLLANLEQRSRKNAKGLPQQELIQSYWEGVMFYVGDSRFIAPLSSVKEILNYPSALTPVPGSKPWMMGVANVRGTLIPVIDLQLFLIGEKTRRTRRSRVLVFT
;
A
#
# COMPACT_ATOMS: atom_id res chain seq x y z
N MET A 1 38.60 -35.01 -28.37
CA MET A 1 38.81 -33.76 -29.13
C MET A 1 39.08 -34.18 -30.56
N PRO A 2 38.11 -34.05 -31.49
CA PRO A 2 37.34 -32.82 -31.78
C PRO A 2 35.82 -33.03 -32.01
N ASP A 3 34.95 -32.13 -31.54
CA ASP A 3 33.55 -32.06 -32.03
C ASP A 3 32.86 -30.69 -31.81
N ASP A 4 33.64 -29.61 -31.69
CA ASP A 4 33.12 -28.24 -31.43
C ASP A 4 32.95 -27.39 -32.71
N ALA A 5 33.15 -27.95 -33.90
CA ALA A 5 33.25 -27.16 -35.14
C ALA A 5 32.00 -27.19 -36.06
N MET A 6 30.88 -27.78 -35.64
CA MET A 6 29.69 -27.94 -36.50
C MET A 6 28.42 -27.19 -36.04
N GLN A 7 28.51 -26.29 -35.05
CA GLN A 7 27.33 -25.51 -34.59
C GLN A 7 27.35 -24.02 -34.97
N SER A 8 28.40 -23.51 -35.61
CA SER A 8 28.57 -22.07 -35.86
C SER A 8 28.04 -21.55 -37.21
N SER A 9 27.58 -22.39 -38.14
CA SER A 9 27.34 -21.96 -39.53
C SER A 9 25.89 -21.64 -39.93
N VAL A 10 24.91 -21.72 -39.02
CA VAL A 10 23.49 -21.49 -39.37
C VAL A 10 23.07 -20.01 -39.31
N ILE A 11 23.92 -19.13 -38.77
CA ILE A 11 23.58 -17.71 -38.48
C ILE A 11 24.15 -16.73 -39.54
N GLU A 12 24.86 -17.18 -40.57
CA GLU A 12 25.55 -16.28 -41.53
C GLU A 12 24.77 -15.98 -42.83
N SER A 13 23.46 -16.22 -42.87
CA SER A 13 22.63 -15.87 -44.04
C SER A 13 21.26 -15.33 -43.63
N PRO A 14 20.70 -14.33 -44.35
CA PRO A 14 19.41 -13.73 -44.01
C PRO A 14 18.26 -14.74 -43.91
N GLN A 15 18.35 -15.84 -44.66
CA GLN A 15 17.37 -16.93 -44.65
C GLN A 15 17.54 -17.83 -43.40
N GLY A 16 18.76 -18.01 -42.91
CA GLY A 16 19.05 -18.73 -41.67
C GLY A 16 18.49 -18.01 -40.44
N ASP A 17 18.59 -16.68 -40.39
CA ASP A 17 18.04 -15.87 -39.30
C ASP A 17 16.52 -15.94 -39.22
N VAL A 18 15.84 -15.83 -40.37
CA VAL A 18 14.38 -15.96 -40.43
C VAL A 18 13.95 -17.35 -39.98
N GLN A 19 14.69 -18.38 -40.37
CA GLN A 19 14.41 -19.76 -39.97
C GLN A 19 14.63 -19.99 -38.46
N LEU A 20 15.64 -19.34 -37.88
CA LEU A 20 15.91 -19.37 -36.44
C LEU A 20 14.79 -18.66 -35.67
N LEU A 21 14.37 -17.48 -36.12
CA LEU A 21 13.25 -16.74 -35.52
C LEU A 21 11.94 -17.53 -35.60
N ALA A 22 11.64 -18.17 -36.73
CA ALA A 22 10.46 -19.01 -36.87
C ALA A 22 10.50 -20.22 -35.92
N ASN A 23 11.67 -20.85 -35.75
CA ASN A 23 11.84 -21.94 -34.79
C ASN A 23 11.67 -21.46 -33.33
N LEU A 24 12.22 -20.29 -32.99
CA LEU A 24 12.06 -19.68 -31.67
C LEU A 24 10.61 -19.32 -31.38
N GLU A 25 9.89 -18.75 -32.35
CA GLU A 25 8.45 -18.46 -32.22
C GLU A 25 7.66 -19.75 -32.00
N GLN A 26 7.91 -20.79 -32.78
CA GLN A 26 7.18 -22.05 -32.66
C GLN A 26 7.44 -22.75 -31.32
N ARG A 27 8.68 -22.72 -30.82
CA ARG A 27 9.04 -23.24 -29.49
C ARG A 27 8.45 -22.37 -28.38
N SER A 28 8.48 -21.06 -28.55
CA SER A 28 7.84 -20.11 -27.64
C SER A 28 6.34 -20.38 -27.55
N ARG A 29 5.62 -20.49 -28.67
CA ARG A 29 4.18 -20.79 -28.69
C ARG A 29 3.83 -22.16 -28.10
N LYS A 30 4.62 -23.21 -28.41
CA LYS A 30 4.39 -24.56 -27.86
C LYS A 30 4.65 -24.64 -26.35
N ASN A 31 5.63 -23.90 -25.85
CA ASN A 31 6.02 -23.91 -24.44
C ASN A 31 5.52 -22.69 -23.67
N ALA A 32 4.78 -21.79 -24.33
CA ALA A 32 4.11 -20.69 -23.71
C ALA A 32 3.07 -21.31 -22.80
N LYS A 33 3.44 -21.42 -21.52
CA LYS A 33 2.47 -21.24 -20.46
C LYS A 33 1.76 -19.96 -20.85
N GLY A 34 0.44 -20.02 -21.09
CA GLY A 34 -0.34 -18.81 -21.36
C GLY A 34 0.08 -17.74 -20.35
N LEU A 35 -0.03 -16.45 -20.72
CA LEU A 35 0.13 -15.34 -19.77
C LEU A 35 -0.40 -15.80 -18.43
N PRO A 36 0.38 -15.79 -17.32
CA PRO A 36 -0.06 -16.31 -16.04
C PRO A 36 -1.47 -15.80 -15.86
N GLN A 37 -2.43 -16.72 -16.01
CA GLN A 37 -3.84 -16.44 -16.26
C GLN A 37 -4.18 -15.30 -15.35
N GLN A 38 -4.37 -14.09 -15.90
CA GLN A 38 -4.40 -12.82 -15.17
C GLN A 38 -5.08 -13.13 -13.85
N GLU A 39 -4.31 -13.42 -12.80
CA GLU A 39 -4.90 -13.95 -11.59
C GLU A 39 -5.76 -12.77 -11.21
N LEU A 40 -7.09 -12.95 -11.26
CA LEU A 40 -8.06 -11.93 -10.90
C LEU A 40 -7.39 -11.24 -9.73
N ILE A 41 -6.96 -9.99 -9.93
CA ILE A 41 -6.33 -9.24 -8.85
C ILE A 41 -7.50 -9.14 -7.89
N GLN A 42 -7.61 -10.12 -6.99
CA GLN A 42 -8.64 -10.17 -6.00
C GLN A 42 -8.29 -8.94 -5.20
N SER A 43 -9.10 -7.91 -5.40
CA SER A 43 -8.92 -6.66 -4.72
C SER A 43 -9.18 -6.98 -3.25
N TYR A 44 -8.11 -7.27 -2.53
CA TYR A 44 -8.18 -7.49 -1.10
C TYR A 44 -8.56 -6.15 -0.48
N TRP A 45 -9.56 -6.17 0.40
CA TRP A 45 -9.83 -5.00 1.20
C TRP A 45 -8.66 -4.80 2.17
N GLU A 46 -8.04 -3.63 2.11
CA GLU A 46 -6.95 -3.25 2.99
C GLU A 46 -7.47 -2.32 4.09
N GLY A 47 -6.97 -2.50 5.32
CA GLY A 47 -7.40 -1.72 6.47
C GLY A 47 -6.29 -1.44 7.45
N VAL A 48 -6.40 -0.29 8.13
CA VAL A 48 -5.54 0.09 9.25
C VAL A 48 -6.21 -0.35 10.55
N MET A 49 -5.61 -1.31 11.25
CA MET A 49 -6.05 -1.73 12.58
C MET A 49 -5.43 -0.83 13.66
N PHE A 50 -6.25 -0.38 14.61
CA PHE A 50 -5.82 0.44 15.73
C PHE A 50 -6.63 0.12 16.98
N TYR A 51 -6.13 0.59 18.13
CA TYR A 51 -6.80 0.42 19.42
C TYR A 51 -7.44 1.74 19.87
N VAL A 52 -8.61 1.64 20.48
CA VAL A 52 -9.28 2.70 21.23
C VAL A 52 -9.60 2.13 22.59
N GLY A 53 -8.88 2.57 23.63
CA GLY A 53 -8.82 1.85 24.90
C GLY A 53 -8.36 0.40 24.67
N ASP A 54 -9.13 -0.56 25.18
CA ASP A 54 -8.86 -1.99 25.02
C ASP A 54 -9.53 -2.62 23.78
N SER A 55 -10.28 -1.82 23.01
CA SER A 55 -11.03 -2.29 21.84
C SER A 55 -10.24 -2.13 20.54
N ARG A 56 -10.30 -3.14 19.66
CA ARG A 56 -9.71 -3.08 18.31
C ARG A 56 -10.72 -2.55 17.30
N PHE A 57 -10.28 -1.58 16.51
CA PHE A 57 -11.02 -1.01 15.40
C PHE A 57 -10.22 -1.18 14.11
N ILE A 58 -10.93 -1.10 12.99
CA ILE A 58 -10.30 -1.11 11.68
C ILE A 58 -10.94 -0.03 10.80
N ALA A 59 -10.11 0.73 10.09
CA ALA A 59 -10.54 1.70 9.10
C ALA A 59 -10.10 1.22 7.71
N PRO A 60 -10.90 1.43 6.65
CA PRO A 60 -10.42 1.21 5.28
C PRO A 60 -9.16 2.02 5.03
N LEU A 61 -8.13 1.40 4.46
CA LEU A 61 -6.88 2.09 4.16
C LEU A 61 -7.13 3.28 3.22
N SER A 62 -8.08 3.14 2.29
CA SER A 62 -8.51 4.19 1.38
C SER A 62 -9.07 5.44 2.06
N SER A 63 -9.54 5.34 3.32
CA SER A 63 -10.11 6.45 4.07
C SER A 63 -9.08 7.13 5.00
N VAL A 64 -7.91 6.53 5.20
CA VAL A 64 -6.85 7.06 6.06
C VAL A 64 -5.85 7.84 5.21
N LYS A 65 -5.86 9.16 5.34
CA LYS A 65 -4.97 10.06 4.61
C LYS A 65 -3.52 9.97 5.10
N GLU A 66 -3.33 10.00 6.42
CA GLU A 66 -2.02 9.90 7.05
C GLU A 66 -2.13 9.45 8.52
N ILE A 67 -1.07 8.83 9.02
CA ILE A 67 -0.93 8.44 10.43
C ILE A 67 0.24 9.23 11.01
N LEU A 68 -0.07 10.12 11.94
CA LEU A 68 0.88 11.05 12.53
C LEU A 68 1.22 10.65 13.97
N ASN A 69 2.39 11.04 14.42
CA ASN A 69 2.65 11.12 15.85
C ASN A 69 1.71 12.15 16.49
N TYR A 70 1.45 11.99 17.78
CA TYR A 70 0.67 13.00 18.51
C TYR A 70 1.38 14.38 18.42
N PRO A 71 0.68 15.44 18.01
CA PRO A 71 1.30 16.76 17.81
C PRO A 71 1.78 17.36 19.13
N SER A 72 2.87 18.12 19.08
CA SER A 72 3.44 18.78 20.28
C SER A 72 2.49 19.80 20.90
N ALA A 73 1.66 20.45 20.08
CA ALA A 73 0.68 21.43 20.51
C ALA A 73 -0.66 21.22 19.79
N LEU A 74 -1.75 21.53 20.52
CA LEU A 74 -3.09 21.65 20.00
C LEU A 74 -3.64 23.02 20.41
N THR A 75 -4.28 23.71 19.48
CA THR A 75 -4.99 24.97 19.76
C THR A 75 -6.40 24.65 20.23
N PRO A 76 -6.81 24.99 21.46
CA PRO A 76 -8.15 24.69 21.96
C PRO A 76 -9.24 25.37 21.12
N VAL A 77 -10.40 24.71 20.99
CA VAL A 77 -11.59 25.28 20.35
C VAL A 77 -12.58 25.71 21.45
N PRO A 78 -12.83 27.01 21.65
CA PRO A 78 -13.76 27.49 22.67
C PRO A 78 -15.17 26.92 22.50
N GLY A 79 -15.85 26.61 23.62
CA GLY A 79 -17.22 26.11 23.63
C GLY A 79 -17.40 24.68 23.08
N SER A 80 -16.31 24.00 22.73
CA SER A 80 -16.37 22.63 22.22
C SER A 80 -16.57 21.58 23.31
N LYS A 81 -17.01 20.39 22.90
CA LYS A 81 -17.19 19.25 23.81
C LYS A 81 -15.83 18.73 24.30
N PRO A 82 -15.76 18.05 25.47
CA PRO A 82 -14.49 17.58 26.03
C PRO A 82 -13.68 16.63 25.14
N TRP A 83 -14.33 15.90 24.23
CA TRP A 83 -13.67 15.04 23.24
C TRP A 83 -13.00 15.83 22.11
N MET A 84 -13.31 17.12 21.94
CA MET A 84 -12.63 18.00 20.98
C MET A 84 -11.32 18.49 21.60
N MET A 85 -10.21 17.83 21.30
CA MET A 85 -8.92 18.20 21.89
C MET A 85 -8.37 19.53 21.36
N GLY A 86 -8.76 19.91 20.15
CA GLY A 86 -8.40 21.19 19.53
C GLY A 86 -8.08 21.04 18.05
N VAL A 87 -7.37 22.02 17.51
CA VAL A 87 -6.91 22.03 16.12
C VAL A 87 -5.39 21.91 16.10
N ALA A 88 -4.86 21.04 15.25
CA ALA A 88 -3.44 20.93 14.97
C ALA A 88 -3.11 21.57 13.62
N ASN A 89 -1.98 22.26 13.52
CA ASN A 89 -1.42 22.65 12.23
C ASN A 89 -0.50 21.52 11.72
N VAL A 90 -0.93 20.83 10.68
CA VAL A 90 -0.13 19.82 9.99
C VAL A 90 0.24 20.37 8.62
N ARG A 91 1.51 20.75 8.47
CA ARG A 91 2.09 21.25 7.21
C ARG A 91 1.29 22.40 6.57
N GLY A 92 0.82 23.34 7.39
CA GLY A 92 0.02 24.48 6.95
C GLY A 92 -1.49 24.21 6.86
N THR A 93 -1.93 22.96 7.06
CA THR A 93 -3.35 22.59 7.09
C THR A 93 -3.83 22.47 8.53
N LEU A 94 -4.90 23.19 8.88
CA LEU A 94 -5.56 23.05 10.18
C LEU A 94 -6.45 21.82 10.18
N ILE A 95 -6.15 20.85 11.04
CA ILE A 95 -6.94 19.63 11.20
C ILE A 95 -7.57 19.58 12.60
N PRO A 96 -8.88 19.29 12.71
CA PRO A 96 -9.49 19.06 14.01
C PRO A 96 -9.00 17.72 14.57
N VAL A 97 -8.66 17.70 15.86
CA VAL A 97 -8.18 16.51 16.55
C VAL A 97 -9.11 16.18 17.72
N ILE A 98 -9.69 14.99 17.70
CA ILE A 98 -10.60 14.51 18.75
C ILE A 98 -9.97 13.36 19.56
N ASP A 99 -10.32 13.26 20.84
CA ASP A 99 -10.06 12.07 21.66
C ASP A 99 -11.13 11.03 21.32
N LEU A 100 -10.75 10.05 20.50
CA LEU A 100 -11.68 9.05 19.98
C LEU A 100 -12.21 8.12 21.08
N GLN A 101 -11.41 7.79 22.09
CA GLN A 101 -11.87 6.98 23.22
C GLN A 101 -12.92 7.74 24.03
N LEU A 102 -12.68 9.03 24.27
CA LEU A 102 -13.63 9.86 25.00
C LEU A 102 -14.93 10.05 24.22
N PHE A 103 -14.83 10.18 22.89
CA PHE A 103 -15.99 10.33 22.01
C PHE A 103 -16.85 9.05 21.93
N LEU A 104 -16.24 7.88 21.74
CA LEU A 104 -16.97 6.63 21.52
C LEU A 104 -17.33 5.90 22.81
N ILE A 105 -16.45 5.95 23.82
CA ILE A 105 -16.52 5.11 25.03
C ILE A 105 -16.76 5.96 26.30
N GLY A 106 -16.51 7.27 26.24
CA GLY A 106 -16.69 8.17 27.39
C GLY A 106 -15.50 8.21 28.35
N GLU A 107 -14.41 7.50 28.03
CA GLU A 107 -13.18 7.48 28.82
C GLU A 107 -12.06 8.23 28.12
N LYS A 108 -11.31 9.04 28.87
CA LYS A 108 -10.21 9.81 28.30
C LYS A 108 -9.04 8.92 27.92
N THR A 109 -8.48 9.12 26.73
CA THR A 109 -7.31 8.36 26.25
C THR A 109 -6.10 8.60 27.16
N ARG A 110 -5.51 7.53 27.67
CA ARG A 110 -4.17 7.58 28.31
C ARG A 110 -3.10 7.65 27.23
N ARG A 111 -2.54 8.84 27.01
CA ARG A 111 -1.51 9.05 25.98
C ARG A 111 -0.22 8.31 26.32
N THR A 112 0.31 7.59 25.34
CA THR A 112 1.60 6.90 25.42
C THR A 112 2.45 7.22 24.19
N ARG A 113 3.69 6.73 24.14
CA ARG A 113 4.54 6.81 22.92
C ARG A 113 3.93 6.12 21.70
N ARG A 114 2.97 5.21 21.91
CA ARG A 114 2.25 4.51 20.82
C ARG A 114 1.01 5.27 20.33
N SER A 115 0.62 6.36 21.00
CA SER A 115 -0.51 7.17 20.54
C SER A 115 -0.19 7.80 19.18
N ARG A 116 -1.18 7.75 18.28
CA ARG A 116 -1.12 8.29 16.92
C ARG A 116 -2.37 9.12 16.65
N VAL A 117 -2.26 10.06 15.71
CA VAL A 117 -3.39 10.77 15.14
C VAL A 117 -3.63 10.17 13.76
N LEU A 118 -4.81 9.59 13.55
CA LEU A 118 -5.25 9.13 12.24
C LEU A 118 -6.02 10.28 11.59
N VAL A 119 -5.55 10.70 10.43
CA VAL A 119 -6.21 11.74 9.63
C VAL A 119 -7.06 11.04 8.57
N PHE A 120 -8.35 11.32 8.56
CA PHE A 120 -9.29 10.78 7.58
C PHE A 120 -9.46 11.78 6.41
N THR A 121 -9.68 11.25 5.20
CA THR A 121 -10.04 12.05 4.00
C THR A 121 -11.50 12.42 4.00
#